data_AF-A0A0W1AGL5-F1
#
_entry.id   AF-A0A0W1AGL5-F1
#
_cell.length_a   1.000
_cell.length_b   1.000
_cell.length_c   1.000
_cell.angle_alpha   90.00
_cell.angle_beta   90.00
_cell.angle_gamma   90.00
#
_symmetry.space_group_name_H-M   'P 1'
#
loop_
_entity.id
_entity.type
_entity.pdbx_description
1 polymer ?
#
loop_
_entity_poly.entity_id
_entity_poly.type
_entity_poly.pdbx_seq_one_letter_code
_entity_poly.pdbx_strand_id
1 'polypeptide(L)'
;MLSREEVYTIIKLRNRNDTIFSKLPLEIIREISDFGQNPNSDIAKALHHAAYARQEDVKALLAMLDKNPSLLLQASNVTTPGGDEWKRVTIYEFLLGAGDYELAKQVQEYFSKIEQGEQQRIAQYERYKPHIEGMLTQKPYDLSPLIELIKKATPEQVAALLKKDMTGDNELCKALSQFRKDWAPKVLTKPGMHYNYASPQHAFELLDREWANLYKASNDNYDKIRLVWRHLIGFEMRRLPGIDRCVMAQGLYYVIDGKEAVGRSYTLREAGMAGSFPVTTSDDSIDGLGADFSVDIFGGAAASPMALAGRWRTRSVLLENLCRTKTSNLRNLYPFPNSSAEPVCNNLS
;
A
#
# COMPACT_ATOMS: atom_id res chain seq x y z
N MET A 1 -26.64 -3.04 9.57
CA MET A 1 -25.63 -2.31 8.76
C MET A 1 -25.80 -2.82 7.33
N LEU A 2 -25.87 -1.96 6.32
CA LEU A 2 -26.03 -2.41 4.93
C LEU A 2 -24.72 -3.05 4.45
N SER A 3 -24.82 -4.24 3.88
CA SER A 3 -23.77 -4.91 3.12
C SER A 3 -23.37 -4.10 1.89
N ARG A 4 -22.17 -4.37 1.36
CA ARG A 4 -21.68 -3.77 0.12
C ARG A 4 -22.65 -4.03 -1.05
N GLU A 5 -23.23 -5.22 -1.11
CA GLU A 5 -24.19 -5.64 -2.15
C GLU A 5 -25.51 -4.88 -2.07
N GLU A 6 -26.04 -4.63 -0.87
CA GLU A 6 -27.23 -3.81 -0.68
C GLU A 6 -26.97 -2.37 -1.13
N VAL A 7 -25.79 -1.81 -0.86
CA VAL A 7 -25.45 -0.47 -1.35
C VAL A 7 -25.29 -0.43 -2.87
N TYR A 8 -24.63 -1.42 -3.47
CA TYR A 8 -24.57 -1.52 -4.93
C TYR A 8 -25.95 -1.68 -5.55
N THR A 9 -26.85 -2.40 -4.88
CA THR A 9 -28.24 -2.55 -5.29
C THR A 9 -28.97 -1.21 -5.25
N ILE A 10 -28.80 -0.43 -4.18
CA ILE A 10 -29.33 0.94 -4.07
C ILE A 10 -28.79 1.84 -5.19
N ILE A 11 -27.50 1.78 -5.49
CA ILE A 11 -26.88 2.56 -6.59
C ILE A 11 -27.41 2.11 -7.96
N LYS A 12 -27.59 0.80 -8.19
CA LYS A 12 -28.20 0.28 -9.42
C LYS A 12 -29.66 0.73 -9.56
N LEU A 13 -30.43 0.73 -8.46
CA LEU A 13 -31.81 1.18 -8.44
C LEU A 13 -31.95 2.69 -8.68
N ARG A 14 -30.99 3.50 -8.21
CA ARG A 14 -30.92 4.94 -8.51
C ARG A 14 -30.83 5.22 -10.01
N ASN A 15 -30.09 4.40 -10.75
CA ASN A 15 -29.90 4.57 -12.20
C ASN A 15 -31.10 4.08 -13.03
N ARG A 16 -32.18 3.59 -12.39
CA ARG A 16 -33.43 3.22 -13.05
C ARG A 16 -34.44 4.35 -12.92
N ASN A 17 -35.19 4.62 -13.98
CA ASN A 17 -36.35 5.51 -13.91
C ASN A 17 -37.41 4.88 -12.98
N ASP A 18 -38.17 5.72 -12.28
CA ASP A 18 -39.31 5.34 -11.43
C ASP A 18 -38.99 4.53 -10.16
N THR A 19 -37.84 4.76 -9.52
CA THR A 19 -37.56 4.27 -8.16
C THR A 19 -37.51 5.42 -7.15
N ILE A 20 -37.73 5.13 -5.86
CA ILE A 20 -37.54 6.16 -4.82
C ILE A 20 -36.10 6.69 -4.80
N PHE A 21 -35.15 5.85 -5.22
CA PHE A 21 -33.72 6.14 -5.21
C PHE A 21 -33.29 7.02 -6.38
N SER A 22 -34.02 7.06 -7.50
CA SER A 22 -33.68 7.90 -8.66
C SER A 22 -33.77 9.39 -8.36
N LYS A 23 -34.53 9.77 -7.34
CA LYS A 23 -34.68 11.14 -6.84
C LYS A 23 -33.68 11.50 -5.73
N LEU A 24 -32.90 10.53 -5.23
CA LEU A 24 -31.95 10.79 -4.15
C LEU A 24 -30.61 11.31 -4.70
N PRO A 25 -30.07 12.42 -4.13
CA PRO A 25 -28.70 12.85 -4.37
C PRO A 25 -27.72 11.71 -4.08
N LEU A 26 -26.62 11.66 -4.84
CA LEU A 26 -25.59 10.64 -4.65
C LEU A 26 -24.95 10.77 -3.26
N GLU A 27 -24.91 12.00 -2.76
CA GLU A 27 -24.43 12.40 -1.44
C GLU A 27 -25.28 11.75 -0.34
N ILE A 28 -26.61 11.79 -0.46
CA ILE A 28 -27.54 11.15 0.50
C ILE A 28 -27.38 9.63 0.47
N ILE A 29 -27.20 9.02 -0.72
CA ILE A 29 -26.94 7.58 -0.81
C ILE A 29 -25.62 7.22 -0.15
N ARG A 30 -24.57 8.04 -0.32
CA ARG A 30 -23.27 7.87 0.37
C ARG A 30 -23.44 7.99 1.88
N GLU A 31 -24.21 8.96 2.35
CA GLU A 31 -24.48 9.20 3.77
C GLU A 31 -25.32 8.07 4.40
N ILE A 32 -26.37 7.59 3.72
CA ILE A 32 -27.14 6.40 4.12
C ILE A 32 -26.26 5.16 4.21
N SER A 33 -25.25 5.08 3.35
CA SER A 33 -24.36 3.92 3.31
C SER A 33 -23.13 4.06 4.22
N ASP A 34 -22.87 5.26 4.75
CA ASP A 34 -21.98 5.51 5.88
C ASP A 34 -22.75 5.48 7.22
N PHE A 35 -24.08 5.52 7.19
CA PHE A 35 -24.96 5.39 8.35
C PHE A 35 -24.77 4.02 9.04
N GLY A 36 -24.38 4.05 10.31
CA GLY A 36 -24.08 2.86 11.10
C GLY A 36 -22.61 2.41 11.06
N GLN A 37 -21.71 3.15 10.39
CA GLN A 37 -20.27 2.95 10.53
C GLN A 37 -19.84 3.42 11.92
N ASN A 38 -19.58 2.46 12.82
CA ASN A 38 -19.07 2.72 14.15
C ASN A 38 -17.58 2.33 14.20
N PRO A 39 -16.63 3.26 14.43
CA PRO A 39 -15.21 2.94 14.54
C PRO A 39 -14.90 1.98 15.70
N ASN A 40 -15.83 1.85 16.66
CA ASN A 40 -15.72 0.92 17.78
C ASN A 40 -16.40 -0.44 17.54
N SER A 41 -17.00 -0.66 16.37
CA SER A 41 -17.55 -1.97 15.99
C SER A 41 -16.45 -3.02 15.88
N ASP A 42 -16.80 -4.29 16.07
CA ASP A 42 -15.84 -5.39 15.99
C ASP A 42 -15.20 -5.49 14.60
N ILE A 43 -15.96 -5.27 13.52
CA ILE A 43 -15.41 -5.25 12.16
C ILE A 43 -14.42 -4.09 11.94
N ALA A 44 -14.71 -2.88 12.45
CA ALA A 44 -13.80 -1.74 12.32
C ALA A 44 -12.47 -1.99 13.06
N LYS A 45 -12.53 -2.57 14.27
CA LYS A 45 -11.35 -2.98 15.03
C LYS A 45 -10.55 -4.09 14.33
N ALA A 46 -11.24 -5.10 13.81
CA ALA A 46 -10.59 -6.17 13.06
C ALA A 46 -9.87 -5.64 11.80
N LEU A 47 -10.49 -4.72 11.06
CA LEU A 47 -9.85 -4.06 9.92
C LEU A 47 -8.67 -3.19 10.35
N HIS A 48 -8.76 -2.47 11.47
CA HIS A 48 -7.64 -1.71 12.01
C HIS A 48 -6.42 -2.62 12.25
N HIS A 49 -6.64 -3.77 12.87
CA HIS A 49 -5.57 -4.76 13.07
C HIS A 49 -4.99 -5.29 11.75
N ALA A 50 -5.86 -5.60 10.77
CA ALA A 50 -5.42 -5.98 9.42
C ALA A 50 -4.59 -4.86 8.74
N ALA A 51 -4.95 -3.59 8.95
CA ALA A 51 -4.28 -2.44 8.35
C ALA A 51 -2.89 -2.17 8.90
N TYR A 52 -2.68 -2.38 10.20
CA TYR A 52 -1.38 -2.18 10.84
C TYR A 52 -0.45 -3.39 10.65
N ALA A 53 -1.00 -4.61 10.61
CA ALA A 53 -0.27 -5.84 10.28
C ALA A 53 0.95 -6.17 11.18
N ARG A 54 1.11 -5.47 12.31
CA ARG A 54 2.13 -5.79 13.31
C ARG A 54 1.78 -7.08 14.02
N GLN A 55 2.78 -7.72 14.63
CA GLN A 55 2.59 -9.03 15.24
C GLN A 55 1.48 -9.06 16.30
N GLU A 56 1.37 -8.01 17.11
CA GLU A 56 0.30 -7.82 18.09
C GLU A 56 -1.07 -7.64 17.44
N ASP A 57 -1.14 -6.91 16.33
CA ASP A 57 -2.38 -6.70 15.58
C ASP A 57 -2.86 -7.98 14.91
N VAL A 58 -1.95 -8.75 14.30
CA VAL A 58 -2.27 -10.06 13.73
C VAL A 58 -2.86 -10.99 14.78
N LYS A 59 -2.26 -11.05 15.97
CA LYS A 59 -2.79 -11.86 17.08
C LYS A 59 -4.19 -11.40 17.50
N ALA A 60 -4.40 -10.10 17.62
CA ALA A 60 -5.71 -9.54 17.97
C ALA A 60 -6.77 -9.86 16.91
N LEU A 61 -6.44 -9.69 15.62
CA LEU A 61 -7.33 -10.02 14.51
C LEU A 61 -7.74 -11.51 14.53
N LEU A 62 -6.77 -12.41 14.64
CA LEU A 62 -7.06 -13.86 14.65
C LEU A 62 -7.91 -14.25 15.85
N ALA A 63 -7.65 -13.69 17.04
CA ALA A 63 -8.48 -13.91 18.22
C ALA A 63 -9.94 -13.42 18.02
N MET A 64 -10.14 -12.31 17.31
CA MET A 64 -11.48 -11.84 16.94
C MET A 64 -12.18 -12.78 15.97
N LEU A 65 -11.45 -13.33 14.99
CA LEU A 65 -11.99 -14.30 14.02
C LEU A 65 -12.28 -15.67 14.64
N ASP A 66 -11.50 -16.11 15.63
CA ASP A 66 -11.80 -17.33 16.40
C ASP A 66 -13.12 -17.21 17.16
N LYS A 67 -13.38 -16.03 17.74
CA LYS A 67 -14.63 -15.77 18.45
C LYS A 67 -15.81 -15.57 17.49
N ASN A 68 -15.58 -14.89 16.36
CA ASN A 68 -16.64 -14.56 15.41
C ASN A 68 -16.14 -14.57 13.95
N PRO A 69 -16.13 -15.74 13.29
CA PRO A 69 -15.72 -15.85 11.89
C PRO A 69 -16.56 -15.01 10.93
N SER A 70 -17.82 -14.72 11.27
CA SER A 70 -18.74 -13.94 10.41
C SER A 70 -18.27 -12.51 10.14
N LEU A 71 -17.30 -12.00 10.91
CA LEU A 71 -16.63 -10.72 10.63
C LEU A 71 -16.03 -10.69 9.21
N LEU A 72 -15.64 -11.84 8.64
CA LEU A 72 -15.15 -11.93 7.26
C LEU A 72 -16.18 -11.58 6.19
N LEU A 73 -17.48 -11.61 6.53
CA LEU A 73 -18.57 -11.21 5.64
C LEU A 73 -18.98 -9.74 5.83
N GLN A 74 -18.49 -9.09 6.87
CA GLN A 74 -18.81 -7.72 7.20
C GLN A 74 -17.83 -6.77 6.53
N ALA A 75 -18.31 -5.61 6.10
CA ALA A 75 -17.51 -4.57 5.48
C ALA A 75 -17.58 -3.28 6.32
N SER A 76 -16.45 -2.63 6.54
CA SER A 76 -16.41 -1.35 7.23
C SER A 76 -15.34 -0.44 6.61
N ASN A 77 -15.14 0.72 7.20
CA ASN A 77 -14.15 1.69 6.78
C ASN A 77 -12.88 1.53 7.65
N VAL A 78 -11.71 1.76 7.06
CA VAL A 78 -10.44 1.69 7.78
C VAL A 78 -9.43 2.69 7.24
N THR A 79 -8.74 3.38 8.13
CA THR A 79 -7.59 4.22 7.78
C THR A 79 -6.31 3.43 7.96
N THR A 80 -5.50 3.38 6.91
CA THR A 80 -4.20 2.70 6.94
C THR A 80 -3.17 3.50 7.75
N PRO A 81 -2.06 2.88 8.18
CA PRO A 81 -0.93 3.59 8.78
C PRO A 81 -0.32 4.67 7.87
N GLY A 82 -0.61 4.62 6.57
CA GLY A 82 -0.27 5.63 5.57
C GLY A 82 -1.38 6.62 5.28
N GLY A 83 -2.41 6.71 6.11
CA GLY A 83 -3.46 7.73 6.01
C GLY A 83 -4.56 7.47 4.99
N ASP A 84 -4.37 6.59 4.01
CA ASP A 84 -5.44 6.24 3.06
C ASP A 84 -6.65 5.64 3.80
N GLU A 85 -7.84 6.12 3.47
CA GLU A 85 -9.11 5.60 4.00
C GLU A 85 -9.74 4.65 2.98
N TRP A 86 -9.88 3.38 3.35
CA TRP A 86 -10.60 2.38 2.57
C TRP A 86 -12.03 2.28 3.06
N LYS A 87 -12.99 2.52 2.17
CA LYS A 87 -14.41 2.43 2.48
C LYS A 87 -15.01 1.09 2.08
N ARG A 88 -15.78 0.51 3.00
CA ARG A 88 -16.60 -0.71 2.80
C ARG A 88 -15.81 -1.87 2.23
N VAL A 89 -14.72 -2.18 2.89
CA VAL A 89 -13.85 -3.31 2.58
C VAL A 89 -14.05 -4.38 3.63
N THR A 90 -14.07 -5.64 3.21
CA THR A 90 -14.02 -6.78 4.13
C THR A 90 -12.58 -7.07 4.54
N ILE A 91 -12.37 -7.85 5.60
CA ILE A 91 -11.01 -8.16 6.09
C ILE A 91 -10.18 -8.85 5.01
N TYR A 92 -10.73 -9.85 4.33
CA TYR A 92 -9.97 -10.61 3.34
C TYR A 92 -9.67 -9.77 2.08
N GLU A 93 -10.63 -8.99 1.58
CA GLU A 93 -10.39 -8.00 0.51
C GLU A 93 -9.28 -7.01 0.88
N PHE A 94 -9.29 -6.49 2.11
CA PHE A 94 -8.28 -5.55 2.57
C PHE A 94 -6.88 -6.19 2.54
N LEU A 95 -6.75 -7.44 2.99
CA LEU A 95 -5.46 -8.15 2.98
C LEU A 95 -4.97 -8.45 1.57
N LEU A 96 -5.88 -8.80 0.65
CA LEU A 96 -5.56 -8.98 -0.77
C LEU A 96 -5.06 -7.67 -1.39
N GLY A 97 -5.74 -6.56 -1.13
CA GLY A 97 -5.35 -5.23 -1.60
C GLY A 97 -4.03 -4.73 -1.00
N ALA A 98 -3.75 -5.03 0.27
CA ALA A 98 -2.45 -4.76 0.90
C ALA A 98 -1.33 -5.67 0.37
N GLY A 99 -1.69 -6.78 -0.28
CA GLY A 99 -0.76 -7.81 -0.70
C GLY A 99 -0.15 -8.59 0.48
N ASP A 100 -0.86 -8.67 1.61
CA ASP A 100 -0.47 -9.47 2.77
C ASP A 100 -0.92 -10.92 2.59
N TYR A 101 -0.22 -11.65 1.73
CA TYR A 101 -0.59 -13.02 1.37
C TYR A 101 -0.52 -14.00 2.57
N GLU A 102 0.38 -13.79 3.52
CA GLU A 102 0.54 -14.66 4.69
C GLU A 102 -0.65 -14.54 5.63
N LEU A 103 -1.10 -13.30 5.91
CA LEU A 103 -2.27 -13.09 6.75
C LEU A 103 -3.55 -13.42 5.99
N ALA A 104 -3.63 -13.12 4.70
CA ALA A 104 -4.73 -13.55 3.84
C ALA A 104 -4.90 -15.08 3.88
N LYS A 105 -3.80 -15.84 3.83
CA LYS A 105 -3.79 -17.30 3.97
C LYS A 105 -4.32 -17.78 5.32
N GLN A 106 -3.99 -17.09 6.41
CA GLN A 106 -4.48 -17.46 7.74
C GLN A 106 -5.95 -17.13 7.91
N VAL A 107 -6.40 -15.93 7.51
CA VAL A 107 -7.81 -15.56 7.68
C VAL A 107 -8.73 -16.35 6.78
N GLN A 108 -8.27 -16.83 5.61
CA GLN A 108 -9.16 -17.56 4.71
C GLN A 108 -9.64 -18.90 5.31
N GLU A 109 -8.87 -19.51 6.22
CA GLU A 109 -9.24 -20.77 6.86
C GLU A 109 -10.53 -20.65 7.66
N TYR A 110 -10.86 -19.45 8.15
CA TYR A 110 -12.06 -19.18 8.92
C TYR A 110 -13.33 -19.15 8.08
N PHE A 111 -13.25 -19.01 6.74
CA PHE A 111 -14.44 -19.14 5.89
C PHE A 111 -15.07 -20.53 5.95
N SER A 112 -14.28 -21.57 6.29
CA SER A 112 -14.82 -22.93 6.49
C SER A 112 -15.77 -23.03 7.69
N LYS A 113 -15.70 -22.07 8.63
CA LYS A 113 -16.56 -21.96 9.81
C LYS A 113 -17.85 -21.17 9.54
N ILE A 114 -18.09 -20.74 8.30
CA ILE A 114 -19.21 -19.87 7.92
C ILE A 114 -20.05 -20.60 6.86
N GLU A 115 -21.37 -20.57 7.01
CA GLU A 115 -22.28 -21.07 5.97
C GLU A 115 -22.06 -20.30 4.66
N GLN A 116 -21.88 -21.03 3.55
CA GLN A 116 -21.51 -20.47 2.24
C GLN A 116 -20.18 -19.68 2.24
N GLY A 117 -19.34 -19.84 3.27
CA GLY A 117 -18.13 -19.04 3.42
C GLY A 117 -17.15 -19.20 2.26
N GLU A 118 -17.00 -20.40 1.69
CA GLU A 118 -16.12 -20.61 0.55
C GLU A 118 -16.57 -19.85 -0.70
N GLN A 119 -17.88 -19.79 -0.95
CA GLN A 119 -18.45 -19.01 -2.06
C GLN A 119 -18.17 -17.52 -1.86
N GLN A 120 -18.32 -17.03 -0.62
CA GLN A 120 -18.03 -15.64 -0.26
C GLN A 120 -16.54 -15.32 -0.39
N ARG A 121 -15.65 -16.24 0.02
CA ARG A 121 -14.21 -16.11 -0.14
C ARG A 121 -13.81 -15.97 -1.61
N ILE A 122 -14.32 -16.86 -2.47
CA ILE A 122 -14.07 -16.83 -3.91
C ILE A 122 -14.57 -15.50 -4.51
N ALA A 123 -15.79 -15.08 -4.15
CA ALA A 123 -16.36 -13.82 -4.64
C ALA A 123 -15.54 -12.59 -4.20
N GLN A 124 -15.02 -12.59 -2.97
CA GLN A 124 -14.11 -11.55 -2.47
C GLN A 124 -12.78 -11.54 -3.23
N TYR A 125 -12.19 -12.72 -3.47
CA TYR A 125 -10.94 -12.85 -4.21
C TYR A 125 -11.06 -12.39 -5.66
N GLU A 126 -12.10 -12.82 -6.38
CA GLU A 126 -12.28 -12.50 -7.80
C GLU A 126 -12.40 -10.98 -8.04
N ARG A 127 -12.87 -10.20 -7.06
CA ARG A 127 -12.86 -8.73 -7.13
C ARG A 127 -11.46 -8.12 -7.13
N TYR A 128 -10.47 -8.80 -6.55
CA TYR A 128 -9.09 -8.33 -6.44
C TYR A 128 -8.13 -8.97 -7.44
N LYS A 129 -8.49 -10.13 -8.00
CA LYS A 129 -7.69 -10.87 -8.99
C LYS A 129 -7.08 -10.01 -10.11
N PRO A 130 -7.83 -9.17 -10.86
CA PRO A 130 -7.22 -8.36 -11.92
C PRO A 130 -6.18 -7.35 -11.38
N HIS A 131 -6.35 -6.89 -10.14
CA HIS A 131 -5.44 -5.96 -9.49
C HIS A 131 -4.16 -6.66 -8.99
N ILE A 132 -4.29 -7.89 -8.50
CA ILE A 132 -3.16 -8.76 -8.12
C ILE A 132 -2.31 -9.10 -9.34
N GLU A 133 -2.96 -9.43 -10.46
CA GLU A 133 -2.29 -9.75 -11.72
C GLU A 133 -1.61 -8.52 -12.36
N GLY A 134 -2.22 -7.35 -12.19
CA GLY A 134 -1.70 -6.08 -12.70
C GLY A 134 -0.75 -5.34 -11.76
N MET A 135 -0.27 -5.96 -10.67
CA MET A 135 0.47 -5.26 -9.61
C MET A 135 1.66 -4.43 -10.13
N LEU A 136 2.43 -4.98 -11.08
CA LEU A 136 3.61 -4.34 -11.70
C LEU A 136 3.30 -3.59 -13.01
N THR A 137 2.10 -3.71 -13.57
CA THR A 137 1.72 -3.06 -14.83
C THR A 137 0.94 -1.76 -14.62
N GLN A 138 0.84 -1.31 -13.36
CA GLN A 138 0.25 -0.01 -13.02
C GLN A 138 1.10 1.13 -13.61
N LYS A 139 0.45 2.24 -13.99
CA LYS A 139 1.16 3.43 -14.45
C LYS A 139 1.93 4.05 -13.26
N PRO A 140 3.26 4.18 -13.31
CA PRO A 140 4.02 4.81 -12.24
C PRO A 140 3.79 6.33 -12.20
N TYR A 141 4.07 6.94 -11.06
CA TYR A 141 4.26 8.39 -10.98
C TYR A 141 5.58 8.77 -11.66
N ASP A 142 5.54 9.62 -12.68
CA ASP A 142 6.75 10.01 -13.42
C ASP A 142 7.53 11.08 -12.65
N LEU A 143 8.65 10.67 -12.05
CA LEU A 143 9.55 11.57 -11.32
C LEU A 143 10.59 12.25 -12.23
N SER A 144 10.65 11.91 -13.52
CA SER A 144 11.66 12.45 -14.44
C SER A 144 11.65 13.99 -14.46
N PRO A 145 10.51 14.69 -14.54
CA PRO A 145 10.48 16.15 -14.53
C PRO A 145 11.04 16.77 -13.23
N LEU A 146 10.76 16.16 -12.08
CA LEU A 146 11.28 16.61 -10.78
C LEU A 146 12.79 16.41 -10.68
N ILE A 147 13.31 15.28 -11.16
CA ILE A 147 14.75 15.01 -11.16
C ILE A 147 15.48 16.00 -12.08
N GLU A 148 14.91 16.35 -13.23
CA GLU A 148 15.48 17.41 -14.09
C GLU A 148 15.52 18.78 -13.39
N LEU A 149 14.47 19.15 -12.66
CA LEU A 149 14.46 20.39 -11.87
C LEU A 149 15.54 20.35 -10.77
N ILE A 150 15.67 19.22 -10.07
CA ILE A 150 16.71 19.03 -9.04
C ILE A 150 18.11 19.15 -9.64
N LYS A 151 18.35 18.58 -10.82
CA LYS A 151 19.64 18.71 -11.53
C LYS A 151 19.97 20.16 -11.87
N LYS A 152 18.97 20.98 -12.23
CA LYS A 152 19.17 22.40 -12.58
C LYS A 152 19.20 23.35 -11.38
N ALA A 153 18.70 22.92 -10.22
CA ALA A 153 18.63 23.75 -9.03
C ALA A 153 20.00 24.23 -8.55
N THR A 154 20.04 25.42 -7.97
CA THR A 154 21.26 25.99 -7.39
C THR A 154 21.61 25.30 -6.06
N PRO A 155 22.87 25.35 -5.61
CA PRO A 155 23.25 24.81 -4.30
C PRO A 155 22.41 25.36 -3.15
N GLU A 156 22.07 26.65 -3.18
CA GLU A 156 21.27 27.33 -2.15
C GLU A 156 19.84 26.79 -2.11
N GLN A 157 19.22 26.56 -3.28
CA GLN A 157 17.88 25.98 -3.38
C GLN A 157 17.86 24.55 -2.81
N VAL A 158 18.86 23.74 -3.17
CA VAL A 158 18.98 22.36 -2.66
C VAL A 158 19.23 22.36 -1.15
N ALA A 159 20.12 23.22 -0.66
CA ALA A 159 20.42 23.33 0.77
C ALA A 159 19.21 23.80 1.58
N ALA A 160 18.43 24.74 1.07
CA ALA A 160 17.18 25.20 1.69
C ALA A 160 16.18 24.03 1.84
N LEU A 161 15.94 23.29 0.75
CA LEU A 161 15.03 22.13 0.76
C LEU A 161 15.50 21.01 1.70
N LEU A 162 16.80 20.71 1.74
CA LEU A 162 17.37 19.73 2.68
C LEU A 162 17.27 20.16 4.15
N LYS A 163 17.21 21.48 4.40
CA LYS A 163 16.89 22.11 5.69
C LYS A 163 15.39 22.29 5.90
N LYS A 164 14.56 21.69 5.05
CA LYS A 164 13.10 21.67 5.10
C LYS A 164 12.44 23.03 4.84
N ASP A 165 13.15 23.97 4.23
CA ASP A 165 12.56 25.20 3.74
C ASP A 165 11.93 25.00 2.36
N MET A 166 10.59 24.85 2.36
CA MET A 166 9.77 24.73 1.15
C MET A 166 9.10 26.05 0.73
N THR A 167 9.48 27.18 1.33
CA THR A 167 8.80 28.48 1.11
C THR A 167 9.27 29.23 -0.13
N GLY A 168 10.32 28.76 -0.79
CA GLY A 168 10.90 29.41 -1.96
C GLY A 168 9.91 29.53 -3.12
N ASP A 169 9.80 30.73 -3.72
CA ASP A 169 9.02 30.96 -4.93
C ASP A 169 9.82 30.58 -6.19
N ASN A 170 10.06 29.28 -6.38
CA ASN A 170 10.72 28.75 -7.56
C ASN A 170 10.04 27.48 -8.09
N GLU A 171 10.36 27.10 -9.33
CA GLU A 171 9.74 25.95 -10.00
C GLU A 171 9.95 24.63 -9.23
N LEU A 172 11.12 24.42 -8.61
CA LEU A 172 11.39 23.22 -7.84
C LEU A 172 10.52 23.13 -6.59
N CYS A 173 10.41 24.22 -5.81
CA CYS A 173 9.53 24.26 -4.63
C CYS A 173 8.06 24.05 -5.00
N LYS A 174 7.59 24.65 -6.10
CA LYS A 174 6.23 24.45 -6.62
C LYS A 174 6.00 22.99 -7.04
N ALA A 175 6.94 22.41 -7.78
CA ALA A 175 6.85 21.03 -8.24
C ALA A 175 6.88 20.03 -7.07
N LEU A 176 7.76 20.21 -6.08
CA LEU A 176 7.80 19.39 -4.87
C LEU A 176 6.51 19.51 -4.04
N SER A 177 5.95 20.71 -3.95
CA SER A 177 4.68 20.94 -3.27
C SER A 177 3.53 20.22 -3.98
N GLN A 178 3.51 20.24 -5.32
CA GLN A 178 2.52 19.51 -6.11
C GLN A 178 2.70 17.99 -5.96
N PHE A 179 3.93 17.50 -6.04
CA PHE A 179 4.25 16.08 -5.80
C PHE A 179 3.71 15.60 -4.45
N ARG A 180 3.94 16.36 -3.37
CA ARG A 180 3.42 16.01 -2.05
C ARG A 180 1.88 15.98 -2.02
N LYS A 181 1.22 16.93 -2.70
CA LYS A 181 -0.25 16.94 -2.84
C LYS A 181 -0.77 15.73 -3.63
N ASP A 182 -0.06 15.30 -4.66
CA ASP A 182 -0.46 14.15 -5.48
C ASP A 182 -0.38 12.83 -4.68
N TRP A 183 0.50 12.78 -3.69
CA TRP A 183 0.71 11.68 -2.75
C TRP A 183 -0.10 11.81 -1.44
N ALA A 184 -0.90 12.87 -1.30
CA ALA A 184 -1.79 13.06 -0.16
C ALA A 184 -2.70 11.85 0.06
N PRO A 185 -3.00 11.50 1.33
CA PRO A 185 -3.89 10.37 1.62
C PRO A 185 -5.26 10.55 0.97
N LYS A 186 -5.83 9.43 0.52
CA LYS A 186 -7.01 9.39 -0.35
C LYS A 186 -8.11 8.56 0.28
N VAL A 187 -9.34 8.86 -0.12
CA VAL A 187 -10.51 8.02 0.17
C VAL A 187 -10.72 7.07 -1.00
N LEU A 188 -10.60 5.77 -0.74
CA LEU A 188 -10.64 4.68 -1.71
C LEU A 188 -11.91 3.87 -1.52
N THR A 189 -12.67 3.69 -2.60
CA THR A 189 -14.01 3.05 -2.59
C THR A 189 -14.12 1.85 -3.53
N LYS A 190 -13.12 1.68 -4.40
CA LYS A 190 -13.08 0.65 -5.44
C LYS A 190 -11.99 -0.37 -5.10
N PRO A 191 -12.17 -1.66 -5.43
CA PRO A 191 -11.10 -2.64 -5.33
C PRO A 191 -9.84 -2.18 -6.07
N GLY A 192 -8.69 -2.54 -5.53
CA GLY A 192 -7.39 -2.14 -6.05
C GLY A 192 -6.27 -2.52 -5.11
N MET A 193 -5.03 -2.54 -5.62
CA MET A 193 -3.87 -2.62 -4.74
C MET A 193 -3.81 -1.36 -3.87
N HIS A 194 -3.49 -1.51 -2.60
CA HIS A 194 -3.37 -0.40 -1.65
C HIS A 194 -2.15 0.47 -1.91
N TYR A 195 -1.28 0.04 -2.81
CA TYR A 195 -0.09 0.74 -3.17
C TYR A 195 0.28 0.49 -4.63
N ASN A 196 0.73 1.54 -5.30
CA ASN A 196 1.22 1.45 -6.67
C ASN A 196 2.72 1.15 -6.64
N TYR A 197 3.07 -0.14 -6.64
CA TYR A 197 4.46 -0.59 -6.58
C TYR A 197 5.30 -0.21 -7.80
N ALA A 198 4.65 0.11 -8.93
CA ALA A 198 5.36 0.60 -10.10
C ALA A 198 6.02 1.98 -9.84
N SER A 199 5.42 2.83 -8.99
CA SER A 199 5.99 4.15 -8.66
C SER A 199 7.36 4.06 -7.96
N PRO A 200 7.52 3.38 -6.80
CA PRO A 200 8.83 3.28 -6.16
C PRO A 200 9.82 2.43 -6.95
N GLN A 201 9.36 1.45 -7.74
CA GLN A 201 10.25 0.75 -8.67
C GLN A 201 10.85 1.72 -9.67
N HIS A 202 10.00 2.52 -10.32
CA HIS A 202 10.42 3.56 -11.24
C HIS A 202 11.32 4.60 -10.56
N ALA A 203 11.01 4.99 -9.32
CA ALA A 203 11.83 5.93 -8.56
C ALA A 203 13.25 5.41 -8.28
N PHE A 204 13.39 4.12 -7.91
CA PHE A 204 14.70 3.51 -7.75
C PHE A 204 15.46 3.39 -9.07
N GLU A 205 14.81 2.96 -10.14
CA GLU A 205 15.42 2.87 -11.48
C GLU A 205 15.92 4.24 -11.96
N LEU A 206 15.13 5.29 -11.75
CA LEU A 206 15.50 6.67 -12.06
C LEU A 206 16.69 7.14 -11.23
N LEU A 207 16.67 6.91 -9.91
CA LEU A 207 17.79 7.30 -9.04
C LEU A 207 19.08 6.59 -9.44
N ASP A 208 19.02 5.29 -9.74
CA ASP A 208 20.19 4.51 -10.16
C ASP A 208 20.74 5.01 -11.51
N ARG A 209 19.85 5.31 -12.46
CA ARG A 209 20.22 5.85 -13.77
C ARG A 209 20.82 7.25 -13.69
N GLU A 210 20.24 8.11 -12.86
CA GLU A 210 20.63 9.53 -12.75
C GLU A 210 21.72 9.79 -11.71
N TRP A 211 22.17 8.76 -10.99
CA TRP A 211 23.12 8.89 -9.88
C TRP A 211 24.34 9.74 -10.22
N ALA A 212 25.08 9.37 -11.27
CA ALA A 212 26.29 10.08 -11.69
C ALA A 212 25.99 11.51 -12.17
N ASN A 213 24.86 11.72 -12.84
CA ASN A 213 24.44 13.03 -13.31
C ASN A 213 24.09 13.96 -12.14
N LEU A 214 23.35 13.44 -11.15
CA LEU A 214 23.01 14.17 -9.94
C LEU A 214 24.25 14.53 -9.12
N TYR A 215 25.21 13.61 -9.00
CA TYR A 215 26.48 13.84 -8.33
C TYR A 215 27.28 14.97 -8.99
N LYS A 216 27.49 14.87 -10.31
CA LYS A 216 28.20 15.89 -11.08
C LYS A 216 27.48 17.24 -11.07
N ALA A 217 26.16 17.25 -11.21
CA ALA A 217 25.34 18.47 -11.15
C ALA A 217 25.35 19.12 -9.76
N SER A 218 25.83 18.42 -8.73
CA SER A 218 25.97 18.90 -7.36
C SER A 218 27.42 19.28 -7.03
N ASN A 219 28.27 19.55 -8.03
CA ASN A 219 29.71 19.83 -7.85
C ASN A 219 30.41 18.74 -7.03
N ASP A 220 30.21 17.48 -7.44
CA ASP A 220 30.81 16.29 -6.84
C ASP A 220 30.48 16.11 -5.34
N ASN A 221 29.26 16.49 -4.96
CA ASN A 221 28.67 16.20 -3.66
C ASN A 221 27.34 15.45 -3.78
N TYR A 222 26.75 15.07 -2.63
CA TYR A 222 25.57 14.20 -2.59
C TYR A 222 24.24 14.93 -2.34
N ASP A 223 24.20 16.26 -2.35
CA ASP A 223 23.02 16.99 -1.87
C ASP A 223 21.80 16.81 -2.77
N LYS A 224 21.97 16.88 -4.09
CA LYS A 224 20.88 16.60 -5.05
C LYS A 224 20.37 15.16 -4.95
N ILE A 225 21.28 14.23 -4.70
CA ILE A 225 20.96 12.81 -4.48
C ILE A 225 20.19 12.64 -3.15
N ARG A 226 20.63 13.30 -2.07
CA ARG A 226 19.93 13.30 -0.78
C ARG A 226 18.54 13.87 -0.92
N LEU A 227 18.36 14.88 -1.76
CA LEU A 227 17.05 15.48 -2.03
C LEU A 227 16.12 14.47 -2.71
N VAL A 228 16.57 13.77 -3.76
CA VAL A 228 15.80 12.69 -4.40
C VAL A 228 15.47 11.57 -3.40
N TRP A 229 16.48 11.12 -2.65
CA TRP A 229 16.35 10.04 -1.67
C TRP A 229 15.33 10.36 -0.57
N ARG A 230 15.45 11.54 0.04
CA ARG A 230 14.63 11.96 1.18
C ARG A 230 13.27 12.46 0.71
N HIS A 231 13.22 13.43 -0.19
CA HIS A 231 11.98 14.15 -0.50
C HIS A 231 11.12 13.52 -1.59
N LEU A 232 11.68 12.63 -2.43
CA LEU A 232 10.89 11.88 -3.40
C LEU A 232 10.65 10.47 -2.88
N ILE A 233 11.67 9.60 -2.91
CA ILE A 233 11.52 8.17 -2.57
C ILE A 233 11.01 7.99 -1.13
N GLY A 234 11.63 8.65 -0.16
CA GLY A 234 11.19 8.57 1.23
C GLY A 234 9.77 9.07 1.44
N PHE A 235 9.31 10.04 0.66
CA PHE A 235 7.95 10.56 0.76
C PHE A 235 6.94 9.57 0.19
N GLU A 236 7.23 8.94 -0.96
CA GLU A 236 6.39 7.88 -1.52
C GLU A 236 6.23 6.69 -0.55
N MET A 237 7.28 6.38 0.22
CA MET A 237 7.26 5.33 1.24
C MET A 237 6.31 5.63 2.41
N ARG A 238 5.91 6.89 2.63
CA ARG A 238 4.89 7.25 3.65
C ARG A 238 3.53 6.64 3.37
N ARG A 239 3.25 6.19 2.15
CA ARG A 239 1.95 5.58 1.79
C ARG A 239 1.98 4.05 1.78
N LEU A 240 3.09 3.43 2.21
CA LEU A 240 3.17 1.97 2.26
C LEU A 240 2.06 1.37 3.15
N PRO A 241 1.41 0.28 2.71
CA PRO A 241 0.53 -0.54 3.54
C PRO A 241 1.28 -1.08 4.76
N GLY A 242 0.55 -1.45 5.83
CA GLY A 242 1.17 -1.89 7.08
C GLY A 242 2.15 -3.06 6.89
N ILE A 243 1.80 -4.06 6.08
CA ILE A 243 2.70 -5.18 5.80
C ILE A 243 4.00 -4.74 5.10
N ASP A 244 3.93 -3.77 4.20
CA ASP A 244 5.11 -3.26 3.49
C ASP A 244 5.98 -2.39 4.38
N ARG A 245 5.40 -1.70 5.37
CA ARG A 245 6.18 -1.04 6.42
C ARG A 245 6.97 -2.06 7.23
N CYS A 246 6.38 -3.20 7.56
CA CYS A 246 7.10 -4.28 8.23
C CYS A 246 8.27 -4.80 7.38
N VAL A 247 8.03 -5.06 6.09
CA VAL A 247 9.06 -5.52 5.16
C VAL A 247 10.18 -4.49 5.01
N MET A 248 9.84 -3.22 4.81
CA MET A 248 10.84 -2.16 4.66
C MET A 248 11.59 -1.91 5.97
N ALA A 249 10.94 -2.01 7.13
CA ALA A 249 11.61 -1.85 8.42
C ALA A 249 12.59 -2.99 8.73
N GLN A 250 12.23 -4.24 8.39
CA GLN A 250 13.13 -5.39 8.48
C GLN A 250 14.26 -5.33 7.44
N GLY A 251 14.03 -4.63 6.34
CA GLY A 251 14.92 -4.56 5.19
C GLY A 251 14.50 -5.54 4.09
N LEU A 252 14.18 -4.96 2.94
CA LEU A 252 13.77 -5.67 1.74
C LEU A 252 14.77 -6.77 1.31
N TYR A 253 16.07 -6.50 1.44
CA TYR A 253 17.13 -7.46 1.14
C TYR A 253 16.98 -8.75 1.95
N TYR A 254 16.72 -8.63 3.25
CA TYR A 254 16.64 -9.78 4.14
C TYR A 254 15.40 -10.65 3.88
N VAL A 255 14.27 -10.01 3.55
CA VAL A 255 13.05 -10.72 3.20
C VAL A 255 13.17 -11.42 1.84
N ILE A 256 13.75 -10.75 0.85
CA ILE A 256 13.76 -11.25 -0.54
C ILE A 256 14.98 -12.12 -0.86
N ASP A 257 16.20 -11.65 -0.59
CA ASP A 257 17.42 -12.40 -0.89
C ASP A 257 17.81 -13.28 0.31
N GLY A 258 17.72 -12.74 1.52
CA GLY A 258 17.96 -13.47 2.76
C GLY A 258 16.90 -14.55 3.07
N LYS A 259 15.74 -14.51 2.38
CA LYS A 259 14.60 -15.42 2.58
C LYS A 259 14.12 -15.50 4.02
N GLU A 260 14.33 -14.45 4.80
CA GLU A 260 13.81 -14.37 6.16
C GLU A 260 12.29 -14.23 6.15
N ALA A 261 11.62 -14.83 7.14
CA ALA A 261 10.21 -14.59 7.38
C ALA A 261 9.98 -13.12 7.77
N VAL A 262 8.81 -12.57 7.40
CA VAL A 262 8.46 -11.19 7.73
C VAL A 262 8.21 -11.07 9.24
N GLY A 263 9.06 -10.32 9.94
CA GLY A 263 9.02 -10.16 11.40
C GLY A 263 7.85 -9.34 11.95
N ARG A 264 6.97 -8.80 11.08
CA ARG A 264 5.76 -8.02 11.42
C ARG A 264 5.99 -6.96 12.51
N SER A 265 7.06 -6.19 12.37
CA SER A 265 7.40 -5.08 13.26
C SER A 265 7.72 -3.84 12.43
N TYR A 266 7.40 -2.66 12.97
CA TYR A 266 7.83 -1.39 12.38
C TYR A 266 9.22 -0.97 12.85
N THR A 267 9.84 -1.69 13.79
CA THR A 267 11.19 -1.40 14.25
C THR A 267 12.19 -1.57 13.11
N LEU A 268 12.97 -0.52 12.85
CA LEU A 268 14.00 -0.50 11.81
C LEU A 268 15.17 -1.41 12.23
N ARG A 269 15.58 -2.32 11.34
CA ARG A 269 16.61 -3.34 11.63
C ARG A 269 17.99 -2.73 11.79
N GLU A 270 18.46 -2.02 10.78
CA GLU A 270 19.80 -1.44 10.73
C GLU A 270 19.75 0.04 11.10
N ALA A 271 19.31 0.33 12.30
CA ALA A 271 19.35 1.69 12.79
C ALA A 271 20.32 1.80 13.96
N GLY A 272 21.47 2.42 13.70
CA GLY A 272 22.35 3.01 14.73
C GLY A 272 21.66 4.11 15.56
N MET A 273 20.36 4.36 15.32
CA MET A 273 19.46 5.13 16.18
C MET A 273 18.16 4.34 16.33
N ALA A 274 17.77 3.97 17.55
CA ALA A 274 16.50 3.30 17.82
C ALA A 274 15.35 4.04 17.13
N GLY A 275 14.74 3.42 16.13
CA GLY A 275 13.73 4.06 15.29
C GLY A 275 12.69 3.07 14.77
N SER A 276 11.50 3.59 14.48
CA SER A 276 10.40 2.83 13.89
C SER A 276 9.96 3.49 12.59
N PHE A 277 9.50 2.68 11.65
CA PHE A 277 8.77 3.15 10.49
C PHE A 277 7.55 3.96 10.97
N PRO A 278 7.43 5.26 10.61
CA PRO A 278 6.44 6.12 11.22
C PRO A 278 5.03 5.78 10.74
N VAL A 279 4.03 6.10 11.55
CA VAL A 279 2.62 6.15 11.14
C VAL A 279 2.35 7.59 10.67
N THR A 280 1.94 7.76 9.43
CA THR A 280 1.85 9.07 8.75
C THR A 280 0.49 9.24 8.10
N THR A 281 -0.49 9.66 8.89
CA THR A 281 -1.89 9.82 8.44
C THR A 281 -2.19 11.15 7.76
N SER A 282 -1.24 12.09 7.76
CA SER A 282 -1.33 13.41 7.11
C SER A 282 -0.02 13.78 6.41
N ASP A 283 -0.08 14.78 5.53
CA ASP A 283 1.03 15.24 4.67
C ASP A 283 1.47 16.68 4.95
N ASP A 284 0.88 17.30 5.97
CA ASP A 284 1.20 18.62 6.49
C ASP A 284 2.59 18.70 7.14
N SER A 285 3.12 17.56 7.63
CA SER A 285 4.44 17.53 8.26
C SER A 285 5.58 17.41 7.25
N ILE A 286 6.53 18.34 7.36
CA ILE A 286 7.85 18.32 6.72
C ILE A 286 8.93 17.64 7.58
N ASP A 287 8.55 16.82 8.57
CA ASP A 287 9.48 16.09 9.45
C ASP A 287 9.43 14.58 9.20
N GLY A 288 10.48 13.87 9.63
CA GLY A 288 10.57 12.41 9.62
C GLY A 288 10.84 11.78 8.26
N LEU A 289 10.33 10.56 8.03
CA LEU A 289 10.44 9.83 6.75
C LEU A 289 9.93 10.73 5.62
N GLY A 290 10.63 10.88 4.50
CA GLY A 290 10.18 11.76 3.42
C GLY A 290 10.61 13.22 3.57
N ALA A 291 11.35 13.53 4.65
CA ALA A 291 11.96 14.83 4.85
C ALA A 291 13.30 14.71 5.56
N ASP A 292 13.37 14.28 6.83
CA ASP A 292 14.62 14.12 7.58
C ASP A 292 15.44 12.89 7.13
N PHE A 293 14.75 11.80 6.77
CA PHE A 293 15.38 10.55 6.33
C PHE A 293 14.52 9.80 5.30
N SER A 294 15.11 8.77 4.70
CA SER A 294 14.39 7.71 3.98
C SER A 294 14.90 6.34 4.46
N VAL A 295 14.17 5.28 4.15
CA VAL A 295 14.50 3.92 4.58
C VAL A 295 15.16 3.18 3.43
N ASP A 296 16.31 2.57 3.69
CA ASP A 296 17.02 1.78 2.69
C ASP A 296 16.55 0.32 2.61
N ILE A 297 17.14 -0.41 1.65
CA ILE A 297 16.79 -1.82 1.41
C ILE A 297 17.27 -2.78 2.52
N PHE A 298 18.10 -2.33 3.46
CA PHE A 298 18.52 -3.11 4.62
C PHE A 298 17.70 -2.78 5.88
N GLY A 299 16.75 -1.86 5.76
CA GLY A 299 15.89 -1.44 6.86
C GLY A 299 16.54 -0.41 7.77
N GLY A 300 17.53 0.31 7.26
CA GLY A 300 18.15 1.43 7.95
C GLY A 300 17.50 2.77 7.64
N ALA A 301 17.32 3.61 8.66
CA ALA A 301 17.00 5.02 8.46
C ALA A 301 18.27 5.79 8.11
N ALA A 302 18.32 6.35 6.91
CA ALA A 302 19.50 7.04 6.43
C ALA A 302 19.16 8.45 5.90
N ALA A 303 19.88 9.45 6.41
CA ALA A 303 19.88 10.80 5.86
C ALA A 303 20.68 10.90 4.54
N SER A 304 21.47 9.87 4.21
CA SER A 304 22.26 9.81 2.98
C SER A 304 22.30 8.40 2.38
N PRO A 305 22.14 8.27 1.05
CA PRO A 305 22.28 6.97 0.36
C PRO A 305 23.73 6.49 0.23
N MET A 306 24.72 7.19 0.82
CA MET A 306 26.15 6.87 0.71
C MET A 306 26.55 5.52 1.30
N ALA A 307 25.86 5.02 2.34
CA ALA A 307 26.13 3.70 2.92
C ALA A 307 25.96 2.54 1.90
N LEU A 308 25.40 2.83 0.73
CA LEU A 308 24.96 1.86 -0.27
C LEU A 308 25.69 2.02 -1.61
N ALA A 309 26.77 2.82 -1.65
CA ALA A 309 27.35 3.31 -2.90
C ALA A 309 28.00 2.27 -3.83
N GLY A 310 27.91 0.99 -3.48
CA GLY A 310 28.40 -0.15 -4.26
C GLY A 310 27.33 -1.17 -4.68
N ARG A 311 26.04 -0.95 -4.41
CA ARG A 311 24.95 -1.93 -4.66
C ARG A 311 23.70 -1.29 -5.30
N TRP A 312 23.89 -0.61 -6.42
CA TRP A 312 22.83 0.15 -7.12
C TRP A 312 21.80 -0.77 -7.77
N ARG A 313 22.26 -1.74 -8.56
CA ARG A 313 21.41 -2.65 -9.36
C ARG A 313 20.51 -3.58 -8.54
N THR A 314 20.62 -3.59 -7.21
CA THR A 314 19.81 -4.46 -6.36
C THR A 314 18.48 -3.85 -5.94
N ARG A 315 18.28 -2.52 -5.92
CA ARG A 315 17.08 -1.93 -5.30
C ARG A 315 15.79 -2.17 -6.09
N SER A 316 15.77 -1.76 -7.36
CA SER A 316 14.62 -1.97 -8.24
C SER A 316 14.32 -3.46 -8.42
N VAL A 317 15.37 -4.28 -8.58
CA VAL A 317 15.28 -5.74 -8.69
C VAL A 317 14.68 -6.38 -7.44
N LEU A 318 15.09 -5.95 -6.24
CA LEU A 318 14.52 -6.47 -4.99
C LEU A 318 13.03 -6.14 -4.86
N LEU A 319 12.62 -4.93 -5.25
CA LEU A 319 11.21 -4.52 -5.21
C LEU A 319 10.39 -5.28 -6.25
N GLU A 320 10.91 -5.43 -7.46
CA GLU A 320 10.29 -6.26 -8.49
C GLU A 320 10.11 -7.70 -8.01
N ASN A 321 11.14 -8.28 -7.38
CA ASN A 321 11.08 -9.61 -6.79
C ASN A 321 10.04 -9.71 -5.68
N LEU A 322 9.93 -8.70 -4.79
CA LEU A 322 8.87 -8.63 -3.79
C LEU A 322 7.49 -8.68 -4.44
N CYS A 323 7.25 -7.87 -5.47
CA CYS A 323 5.97 -7.85 -6.18
C CYS A 323 5.68 -9.18 -6.87
N ARG A 324 6.68 -9.80 -7.52
CA ARG A 324 6.56 -11.14 -8.13
C ARG A 324 6.19 -12.20 -7.07
N THR A 325 6.86 -12.18 -5.92
CA THR A 325 6.54 -13.07 -4.79
C THR A 325 5.13 -12.83 -4.27
N LYS A 326 4.72 -11.58 -4.06
CA LYS A 326 3.36 -11.22 -3.65
C LYS A 326 2.32 -11.71 -4.64
N THR A 327 2.46 -11.38 -5.92
CA THR A 327 1.54 -11.82 -6.98
C THR A 327 1.45 -13.35 -7.03
N SER A 328 2.59 -14.06 -6.98
CA SER A 328 2.60 -15.52 -6.99
C SER A 328 1.87 -16.11 -5.78
N ASN A 329 2.16 -15.62 -4.58
CA ASN A 329 1.58 -16.17 -3.36
C ASN A 329 0.10 -15.82 -3.22
N LEU A 330 -0.32 -14.63 -3.65
CA LEU A 330 -1.73 -14.25 -3.70
C LEU A 330 -2.49 -15.11 -4.72
N ARG A 331 -1.91 -15.38 -5.90
CA ARG A 331 -2.49 -16.31 -6.89
C ARG A 331 -2.75 -17.70 -6.31
N ASN A 332 -1.83 -18.19 -5.48
CA ASN A 332 -1.95 -19.47 -4.81
C ASN A 332 -3.05 -19.53 -3.73
N LEU A 333 -3.68 -18.40 -3.37
CA LEU A 333 -4.86 -18.39 -2.52
C LEU A 333 -6.13 -18.76 -3.28
N TYR A 334 -6.14 -18.63 -4.60
CA TYR A 334 -7.28 -19.07 -5.40
C TYR A 334 -7.34 -20.60 -5.44
N PRO A 335 -8.51 -21.23 -5.23
CA PRO A 335 -8.61 -22.67 -5.35
C PRO A 335 -8.41 -23.02 -6.82
N PHE A 336 -7.48 -23.93 -7.12
CA PHE A 336 -7.50 -24.60 -8.42
C PHE A 336 -8.83 -25.38 -8.48
N PRO A 337 -9.63 -25.23 -9.54
CA PRO A 337 -10.73 -26.16 -9.74
C PRO A 337 -10.10 -27.54 -9.84
N ASN A 338 -10.40 -28.41 -8.86
CA ASN A 338 -10.03 -29.82 -8.94
C ASN A 338 -10.52 -30.34 -10.28
N SER A 339 -9.59 -30.74 -11.15
CA SER A 339 -9.86 -31.32 -12.48
C SER A 339 -10.42 -32.75 -12.38
N SER A 340 -11.20 -33.05 -11.35
CA SER A 340 -11.77 -34.37 -11.06
C SER A 340 -13.30 -34.36 -11.15
N ALA A 341 -13.87 -33.52 -12.01
CA ALA A 341 -15.17 -33.82 -12.59
C ALA A 341 -14.90 -34.67 -13.83
N GLU A 342 -14.93 -35.99 -13.65
CA GLU A 342 -14.98 -36.94 -14.77
C GLU A 342 -16.11 -36.54 -15.72
N PRO A 343 -15.90 -36.64 -17.05
CA PRO A 343 -16.98 -36.42 -17.99
C PRO A 343 -18.02 -37.51 -17.76
N VAL A 344 -19.22 -37.10 -17.36
CA VAL A 344 -20.39 -37.96 -17.38
C VAL A 344 -20.65 -38.30 -18.86
N CYS A 345 -20.12 -39.44 -19.31
CA CYS A 345 -20.50 -40.06 -20.56
C CYS A 345 -21.98 -40.49 -20.43
N ASN A 346 -22.88 -39.65 -20.93
CA ASN A 346 -24.25 -40.04 -21.22
C ASN A 346 -24.22 -41.04 -22.41
N ASN A 347 -24.11 -42.32 -22.10
CA ASN A 347 -24.50 -43.37 -23.03
C ASN A 347 -26.03 -43.49 -22.96
N LEU A 348 -26.71 -42.89 -23.93
CA LEU A 348 -28.09 -43.24 -24.26
C LEU A 348 -28.06 -44.41 -25.23
N SER A 349 -28.47 -45.58 -24.73
CA SER A 349 -28.98 -46.71 -25.51
C SER A 349 -30.48 -46.58 -25.70
#